data_AF-A0A6G2V5E3-F1
#
_entry.id   AF-A0A6G2V5E3-F1
#
_cell.length_a   1.000
_cell.length_b   1.000
_cell.length_c   1.000
_cell.angle_alpha   90.00
_cell.angle_beta   90.00
_cell.angle_gamma   90.00
#
_symmetry.space_group_name_H-M   'P 1'
#
loop_
_entity.id
_entity.type
_entity.pdbx_description
1 polymer ?
#
loop_
_entity_poly.entity_id
_entity_poly.type
_entity_poly.pdbx_seq_one_letter_code
_entity_poly.pdbx_strand_id
1 'polypeptide(L)'
;MFDKWLRPQAVDQPEGLLEYQLLADEGLIEDDELVERLGHEVMRNYLAPNELANVFDDLGAPDVAGYLRTNKFPTDRKIRHGDFGEIITGALYRKVRRWCVPVLKLRYKQTPAQAVQGTDVLAFRFRQDPPAVAVPEVKTRASRDNRVGEEACNSLEKVLDRLDESIHFLMARCNDRGQVFLARRLGALLRDPGQRQVERHMLFVHDAGSWKDDIVAGLGAIVTQRTELTVVKIHELKEFVGRVYDAAETAPGTTTSSGKGSRKAGAA
;
A
#
# COMPACT_ATOMS: atom_id res chain seq x y z
N MET A 1 -4.11 -4.86 13.74
CA MET A 1 -2.74 -4.48 13.36
C MET A 1 -2.73 -3.00 13.03
N PHE A 2 -3.17 -2.61 11.82
CA PHE A 2 -3.31 -1.21 11.45
C PHE A 2 -4.19 -0.43 12.43
N ASP A 3 -5.36 -0.96 12.83
CA ASP A 3 -6.21 -0.29 13.82
C ASP A 3 -5.61 -0.17 15.23
N LYS A 4 -4.58 -0.98 15.54
CA LYS A 4 -3.85 -0.89 16.82
C LYS A 4 -2.71 0.12 16.74
N TRP A 5 -2.05 0.20 15.58
CA TRP A 5 -0.92 1.07 15.31
C TRP A 5 -1.32 2.50 14.95
N LEU A 6 -2.15 2.65 13.91
CA LEU A 6 -2.59 3.93 13.38
C LEU A 6 -3.95 4.29 13.99
N ARG A 7 -3.94 5.30 14.87
CA ARG A 7 -5.14 5.74 15.58
C ARG A 7 -5.71 7.01 14.95
N PRO A 8 -7.05 7.07 14.73
CA PRO A 8 -7.70 8.30 14.32
C PRO A 8 -7.50 9.40 15.35
N GLN A 9 -7.13 10.59 14.89
CA GLN A 9 -7.03 11.79 15.71
C GLN A 9 -8.15 12.76 15.33
N ALA A 10 -8.62 13.54 16.30
CA ALA A 10 -9.57 14.62 16.04
C ALA A 10 -8.90 15.70 15.19
N VAL A 11 -9.62 16.20 14.20
CA VAL A 11 -9.16 17.26 13.29
C VAL A 11 -10.28 18.24 13.01
N ASP A 12 -9.90 19.49 12.82
CA ASP A 12 -10.81 20.49 12.26
C ASP A 12 -10.99 20.22 10.77
N GLN A 13 -12.25 20.15 10.34
CA GLN A 13 -12.55 19.95 8.93
C GLN A 13 -12.28 21.25 8.15
N PRO A 14 -11.56 21.18 7.02
CA PRO A 14 -11.42 22.33 6.14
C PRO A 14 -12.78 22.68 5.53
N GLU A 15 -12.99 23.96 5.22
CA GLU A 15 -14.17 24.36 4.47
C GLU A 15 -14.13 23.80 3.04
N GLY A 16 -15.31 23.57 2.44
CA GLY A 16 -15.44 23.17 1.04
C GLY A 16 -15.65 21.68 0.81
N LEU A 17 -14.94 21.13 -0.18
CA LEU A 17 -15.18 19.78 -0.72
C LEU A 17 -14.12 18.75 -0.28
N LEU A 18 -13.24 19.14 0.65
CA LEU A 18 -12.19 18.27 1.18
C LEU A 18 -12.65 17.65 2.51
N GLU A 19 -12.70 16.33 2.57
CA GLU A 19 -12.95 15.60 3.82
C GLU A 19 -11.62 15.14 4.41
N TYR A 20 -11.29 15.59 5.62
CA TYR A 20 -9.98 15.35 6.22
C TYR A 20 -10.04 14.30 7.33
N GLN A 21 -9.22 13.26 7.21
CA GLN A 21 -8.93 12.28 8.26
C GLN A 21 -7.43 12.28 8.59
N LEU A 22 -7.12 12.25 9.89
CA LEU A 22 -5.77 12.04 10.40
C LEU A 22 -5.66 10.71 11.13
N LEU A 23 -4.67 9.91 10.76
CA LEU A 23 -4.21 8.72 11.47
C LEU A 23 -2.78 8.98 11.96
N ALA A 24 -2.50 8.73 13.24
CA ALA A 24 -1.15 8.89 13.80
C ALA A 24 -0.66 7.57 14.37
N ASP A 25 0.65 7.32 14.27
CA ASP A 25 1.29 6.32 15.11
C ASP A 25 1.34 6.82 16.56
N GLU A 26 0.94 5.97 17.51
CA GLU A 26 1.01 6.27 18.94
C GLU A 26 2.19 5.52 19.58
N GLY A 27 3.40 5.70 19.05
CA GLY A 27 4.63 5.17 19.64
C GLY A 27 4.87 3.66 19.46
N LEU A 28 4.10 3.01 18.58
CA LEU A 28 4.25 1.58 18.29
C LEU A 28 5.31 1.28 17.21
N ILE A 29 5.99 2.30 16.68
CA ILE A 29 7.01 2.11 15.64
C ILE A 29 8.23 1.29 16.13
N GLU A 30 8.45 1.23 17.44
CA GLU A 30 9.50 0.41 18.08
C GLU A 30 9.05 -1.03 18.40
N ASP A 31 7.79 -1.38 18.12
CA ASP A 31 7.27 -2.73 18.34
C ASP A 31 7.75 -3.70 17.25
N ASP A 32 8.59 -4.66 17.61
CA ASP A 32 9.11 -5.69 16.71
C ASP A 32 7.99 -6.51 16.03
N GLU A 33 6.87 -6.77 16.72
CA GLU A 33 5.72 -7.49 16.12
C GLU A 33 5.08 -6.65 15.01
N LEU A 34 5.00 -5.33 15.20
CA LEU A 34 4.52 -4.44 14.16
C LEU A 34 5.45 -4.44 12.95
N VAL A 35 6.76 -4.28 13.19
CA VAL A 35 7.79 -4.22 12.14
C VAL A 35 7.80 -5.51 11.32
N GLU A 36 7.80 -6.68 11.97
CA GLU A 36 7.75 -7.99 11.29
C GLU A 36 6.51 -8.12 10.41
N ARG A 37 5.35 -7.77 10.95
CA ARG A 37 4.09 -7.86 10.21
C ARG A 37 4.01 -6.88 9.04
N LEU A 38 4.61 -5.70 9.16
CA LEU A 38 4.73 -4.77 8.03
C LEU A 38 5.74 -5.30 7.01
N GLY A 39 6.82 -5.95 7.45
CA GLY A 39 7.75 -6.66 6.59
C GLY A 39 7.05 -7.75 5.76
N HIS A 40 6.12 -8.49 6.37
CA HIS A 40 5.27 -9.42 5.62
C HIS A 40 4.33 -8.74 4.62
N GLU A 41 3.83 -7.53 4.90
CA GLU A 41 3.07 -6.76 3.92
C GLU A 41 3.96 -6.26 2.77
N VAL A 42 5.20 -5.87 3.03
CA VAL A 42 6.20 -5.58 1.99
C VAL A 42 6.40 -6.82 1.11
N MET A 43 6.76 -7.96 1.69
CA MET A 43 6.91 -9.22 0.94
C MET A 43 5.69 -9.55 0.08
N ARG A 44 4.49 -9.46 0.67
CA ARG A 44 3.23 -9.73 -0.03
C ARG A 44 3.03 -8.84 -1.26
N ASN A 45 3.49 -7.60 -1.21
CA ASN A 45 3.34 -6.65 -2.30
C ASN A 45 4.34 -6.89 -3.44
N TYR A 46 5.56 -7.37 -3.18
CA TYR A 46 6.54 -7.66 -4.24
C TYR A 46 6.49 -9.11 -4.75
N LEU A 47 6.00 -10.05 -3.96
CA LEU A 47 6.12 -11.48 -4.26
C LEU A 47 4.74 -12.11 -4.51
N ALA A 48 4.64 -12.94 -5.54
CA ALA A 48 3.52 -13.85 -5.69
C ALA A 48 3.59 -14.97 -4.64
N PRO A 49 2.43 -15.46 -4.16
CA PRO A 49 2.42 -16.68 -3.34
C PRO A 49 3.16 -17.80 -4.08
N ASN A 50 4.05 -18.50 -3.38
CA ASN A 50 4.88 -19.59 -3.89
C ASN A 50 5.96 -19.21 -4.92
N GLU A 51 6.13 -17.92 -5.25
CA GLU A 51 7.21 -17.48 -6.16
C GLU A 51 8.58 -17.92 -5.66
N LEU A 52 8.81 -17.75 -4.35
CA LEU A 52 10.07 -18.14 -3.73
C LEU A 52 10.18 -19.66 -3.54
N ALA A 53 9.08 -20.36 -3.26
CA ALA A 53 9.10 -21.81 -3.07
C ALA A 53 9.64 -22.51 -4.33
N ASN A 54 9.12 -22.13 -5.51
CA ASN A 54 9.53 -22.75 -6.77
C ASN A 54 10.99 -22.49 -7.18
N VAL A 55 11.63 -21.45 -6.64
CA VAL A 55 13.00 -21.02 -7.03
C VAL A 55 14.04 -21.39 -5.97
N PHE A 56 13.60 -21.51 -4.71
CA PHE A 56 14.48 -21.59 -3.55
C PHE A 56 14.22 -22.79 -2.65
N ASP A 57 13.56 -23.84 -3.14
CA ASP A 57 13.41 -25.11 -2.42
C ASP A 57 14.79 -25.67 -1.95
N ASP A 58 15.88 -25.34 -2.66
CA ASP A 58 17.26 -25.74 -2.33
C ASP A 58 18.08 -24.68 -1.57
N LEU A 59 17.61 -23.43 -1.43
CA LEU A 59 18.38 -22.36 -0.77
C LEU A 59 18.04 -22.24 0.72
N GLY A 60 19.08 -22.00 1.53
CA GLY A 60 18.92 -21.63 2.93
C GLY A 60 18.37 -20.21 3.09
N ALA A 61 17.86 -19.89 4.29
CA ALA A 61 17.31 -18.57 4.60
C ALA A 61 18.24 -17.37 4.28
N PRO A 62 19.57 -17.43 4.54
CA PRO A 62 20.47 -16.33 4.18
C PRO A 62 20.54 -16.05 2.67
N ASP A 63 20.52 -17.10 1.85
CA ASP A 63 20.63 -16.96 0.40
C ASP A 63 19.33 -16.42 -0.20
N VAL A 64 18.17 -16.84 0.32
CA VAL A 64 16.87 -16.25 -0.02
C VAL A 64 16.85 -14.75 0.31
N ALA A 65 17.31 -14.38 1.51
CA ALA A 65 17.41 -12.98 1.91
C ALA A 65 18.34 -12.18 0.97
N GLY A 66 19.49 -12.77 0.60
CA GLY A 66 20.41 -12.19 -0.38
C GLY A 66 19.76 -11.96 -1.75
N TYR A 67 19.04 -12.96 -2.27
CA TYR A 67 18.33 -12.83 -3.53
C TYR A 67 17.27 -11.73 -3.50
N LEU A 68 16.46 -11.66 -2.42
CA LEU A 68 15.42 -10.65 -2.27
C LEU A 68 16.01 -9.24 -2.30
N ARG A 69 17.10 -8.99 -1.58
CA ARG A 69 17.81 -7.70 -1.57
C ARG A 69 18.32 -7.29 -2.94
N THR A 70 18.91 -8.22 -3.67
CA THR A 70 19.57 -7.91 -4.95
C THR A 70 18.57 -7.78 -6.09
N ASN A 71 17.52 -8.60 -6.10
CA ASN A 71 16.70 -8.79 -7.31
C ASN A 71 15.25 -8.33 -7.17
N LYS A 72 14.71 -8.23 -5.94
CA LYS A 72 13.28 -7.98 -5.74
C LYS A 72 12.99 -6.68 -5.03
N PHE A 73 13.61 -6.44 -3.88
CA PHE A 73 13.39 -5.21 -3.13
C PHE A 73 14.31 -4.08 -3.63
N PRO A 74 13.82 -2.84 -3.67
CA PRO A 74 14.67 -1.69 -3.96
C PRO A 74 15.70 -1.51 -2.84
N THR A 75 16.92 -1.12 -3.20
CA THR A 75 17.96 -0.66 -2.26
C THR A 75 17.97 0.86 -2.12
N ASP A 76 17.50 1.57 -3.15
CA ASP A 76 17.33 3.02 -3.12
C ASP A 76 16.26 3.42 -2.11
N ARG A 77 16.64 4.26 -1.14
CA ARG A 77 15.75 4.72 -0.07
C ARG A 77 14.54 5.48 -0.60
N LYS A 78 14.70 6.33 -1.62
CA LYS A 78 13.60 7.10 -2.21
C LYS A 78 12.55 6.17 -2.81
N ILE A 79 12.99 5.08 -3.46
CA ILE A 79 12.08 4.07 -4.01
C ILE A 79 11.38 3.31 -2.88
N ARG A 80 12.10 2.86 -1.84
CA ARG A 80 11.51 2.22 -0.65
C ARG A 80 10.43 3.10 -0.02
N HIS A 81 10.67 4.40 0.10
CA HIS A 81 9.71 5.35 0.66
C HIS A 81 8.43 5.47 -0.18
N GLY A 82 8.57 5.61 -1.50
CA GLY A 82 7.42 5.67 -2.40
C GLY A 82 6.60 4.38 -2.33
N ASP A 83 7.27 3.24 -2.51
CA ASP A 83 6.65 1.91 -2.49
C ASP A 83 5.99 1.62 -1.12
N PHE A 84 6.61 2.04 0.00
CA PHE A 84 6.02 1.90 1.34
C PHE A 84 4.68 2.63 1.46
N GLY A 85 4.57 3.85 0.90
CA GLY A 85 3.30 4.58 0.86
C GLY A 85 2.21 3.80 0.16
N GLU A 86 2.51 3.23 -1.02
CA GLU A 86 1.59 2.39 -1.77
C GLU A 86 1.16 1.15 -0.97
N ILE A 87 2.13 0.48 -0.32
CA ILE A 87 1.90 -0.72 0.49
C ILE A 87 0.95 -0.42 1.65
N ILE A 88 1.20 0.64 2.40
CA ILE A 88 0.36 1.06 3.53
C ILE A 88 -1.03 1.47 3.06
N THR A 89 -1.12 2.21 1.95
CA THR A 89 -2.40 2.56 1.32
C THR A 89 -3.19 1.30 0.97
N GLY A 90 -2.62 0.38 0.20
CA GLY A 90 -3.27 -0.86 -0.18
C GLY A 90 -3.64 -1.74 1.02
N ALA A 91 -2.87 -1.70 2.11
CA ALA A 91 -3.21 -2.39 3.34
C ALA A 91 -4.37 -1.72 4.10
N LEU A 92 -4.40 -0.38 4.22
CA LEU A 92 -5.49 0.37 4.83
C LEU A 92 -6.82 0.11 4.11
N TYR A 93 -6.84 0.18 2.77
CA TYR A 93 -8.04 -0.09 2.00
C TYR A 93 -8.55 -1.53 2.19
N ARG A 94 -7.68 -2.53 2.14
CA ARG A 94 -8.08 -3.95 2.30
C ARG A 94 -8.48 -4.31 3.73
N LYS A 95 -7.67 -3.90 4.72
CA LYS A 95 -7.76 -4.42 6.09
C LYS A 95 -8.62 -3.57 7.00
N VAL A 96 -8.63 -2.25 6.81
CA VAL A 96 -9.35 -1.31 7.68
C VAL A 96 -10.66 -0.92 7.02
N ARG A 97 -10.59 -0.35 5.82
CA ARG A 97 -11.76 0.20 5.10
C ARG A 97 -12.59 -0.86 4.36
N ARG A 98 -12.10 -2.10 4.31
CA ARG A 98 -12.76 -3.28 3.71
C ARG A 98 -13.11 -3.13 2.23
N TRP A 99 -12.32 -2.36 1.49
CA TRP A 99 -12.40 -2.31 0.03
C TRP A 99 -11.70 -3.52 -0.60
N CYS A 100 -12.14 -3.89 -1.80
CA CYS A 100 -11.45 -4.89 -2.61
C CYS A 100 -10.29 -4.23 -3.37
N VAL A 101 -9.05 -4.61 -3.07
CA VAL A 101 -7.87 -4.25 -3.88
C VAL A 101 -7.40 -5.53 -4.57
N PRO A 102 -7.76 -5.76 -5.85
CA PRO A 102 -7.61 -7.06 -6.50
C PRO A 102 -6.15 -7.41 -6.84
N VAL A 103 -5.34 -6.39 -7.07
CA VAL A 103 -3.95 -6.52 -7.52
C VAL A 103 -3.07 -5.60 -6.66
N LEU A 104 -1.90 -6.11 -6.27
CA LEU A 104 -0.83 -5.34 -5.65
C LEU A 104 0.23 -5.11 -6.74
N LYS A 105 0.39 -3.88 -7.23
CA LYS A 105 1.07 -3.62 -8.50
C LYS A 105 2.59 -3.85 -8.41
N LEU A 106 3.18 -3.59 -7.24
CA LEU A 106 4.62 -3.77 -7.01
C LEU A 106 5.12 -5.18 -7.33
N ARG A 107 4.23 -6.19 -7.28
CA ARG A 107 4.52 -7.59 -7.63
C ARG A 107 4.94 -7.77 -9.08
N TYR A 108 4.57 -6.82 -9.94
CA TYR A 108 4.84 -6.89 -11.37
C TYR A 108 6.09 -6.09 -11.77
N LYS A 109 6.86 -5.57 -10.79
CA LYS A 109 8.21 -5.04 -11.04
C LYS A 109 9.12 -6.20 -11.46
N GLN A 110 9.74 -6.11 -12.64
CA GLN A 110 10.75 -7.07 -13.09
C GLN A 110 12.14 -6.71 -12.54
N THR A 111 12.39 -5.42 -12.31
CA THR A 111 13.57 -4.93 -11.59
C THR A 111 13.16 -3.96 -10.47
N PRO A 112 13.96 -3.81 -9.39
CA PRO A 112 13.53 -3.02 -8.24
C PRO A 112 13.19 -1.54 -8.52
N ALA A 113 13.82 -0.95 -9.53
CA ALA A 113 13.62 0.45 -9.92
C ALA A 113 12.56 0.64 -11.04
N GLN A 114 11.98 -0.44 -11.57
CA GLN A 114 11.02 -0.35 -12.66
C GLN A 114 9.69 0.27 -12.20
N ALA A 115 9.17 1.21 -12.99
CA ALA A 115 7.79 1.66 -12.86
C ALA A 115 6.82 0.64 -13.48
N VAL A 116 5.72 0.36 -12.78
CA VAL A 116 4.64 -0.51 -13.27
C VAL A 116 3.50 0.36 -13.80
N GLN A 117 2.90 -0.03 -14.92
CA GLN A 117 1.76 0.68 -15.51
C GLN A 117 0.56 0.73 -14.55
N GLY A 118 -0.18 1.83 -14.63
CA GLY A 118 -1.39 2.07 -13.86
C GLY A 118 -1.14 2.89 -12.59
N THR A 119 -2.21 3.23 -11.90
CA THR A 119 -2.13 3.95 -10.62
C THR A 119 -1.59 3.09 -9.49
N ASP A 120 -1.14 3.73 -8.41
CA ASP A 120 -0.60 3.12 -7.18
C ASP A 120 -1.59 2.11 -6.58
N VAL A 121 -2.82 2.55 -6.33
CA VAL A 121 -3.87 1.69 -5.77
C VAL A 121 -5.18 1.95 -6.51
N LEU A 122 -5.96 0.90 -6.76
CA LEU A 122 -7.39 1.02 -7.01
C LEU A 122 -8.12 0.10 -6.07
N ALA A 123 -9.19 0.61 -5.49
CA ALA A 123 -10.01 -0.12 -4.55
C ALA A 123 -11.46 -0.10 -5.00
N PHE A 124 -12.17 -1.21 -4.84
CA PHE A 124 -13.52 -1.40 -5.37
C PHE A 124 -14.51 -1.81 -4.29
N ARG A 125 -15.73 -1.30 -4.40
CA ARG A 125 -16.93 -1.80 -3.70
C ARG A 125 -17.93 -2.30 -4.73
N PHE A 126 -17.67 -3.49 -5.27
CA PHE A 126 -18.51 -4.11 -6.32
C PHE A 126 -19.96 -4.44 -5.91
N ARG A 127 -20.30 -4.36 -4.62
CA ARG A 127 -21.62 -4.68 -4.09
C ARG A 127 -22.52 -3.45 -3.90
N GLN A 128 -21.97 -2.25 -4.10
CA GLN A 128 -22.79 -1.02 -4.12
C GLN A 128 -23.47 -0.86 -5.47
N ASP A 129 -24.53 -0.07 -5.50
CA ASP A 129 -25.29 0.27 -6.70
C ASP A 129 -25.43 1.81 -6.81
N PRO A 130 -24.70 2.46 -7.72
CA PRO A 130 -23.69 1.88 -8.62
C PRO A 130 -22.43 1.40 -7.85
N PRO A 131 -21.63 0.47 -8.41
CA PRO A 131 -20.35 0.08 -7.83
C PRO A 131 -19.40 1.26 -7.66
N ALA A 132 -18.74 1.37 -6.51
CA ALA A 132 -17.75 2.43 -6.27
C ALA A 132 -16.31 1.98 -6.59
N VAL A 133 -15.53 2.93 -7.10
CA VAL A 133 -14.10 2.84 -7.38
C VAL A 133 -13.40 3.99 -6.66
N ALA A 134 -12.65 3.67 -5.60
CA ALA A 134 -11.76 4.65 -4.98
C ALA A 134 -10.45 4.70 -5.74
N VAL A 135 -10.00 5.92 -6.02
CA VAL A 135 -8.76 6.24 -6.72
C VAL A 135 -7.87 7.03 -5.75
N PRO A 136 -7.01 6.34 -4.97
CA PRO A 136 -6.11 6.98 -4.02
C PRO A 136 -4.83 7.41 -4.73
N GLU A 137 -4.56 8.70 -4.74
CA GLU A 137 -3.24 9.25 -5.07
C GLU A 137 -2.37 9.25 -3.81
N VAL A 138 -1.20 8.61 -3.87
CA VAL A 138 -0.35 8.39 -2.71
C VAL A 138 0.87 9.31 -2.76
N LYS A 139 1.15 10.03 -1.67
CA LYS A 139 2.40 10.77 -1.50
C LYS A 139 3.07 10.41 -0.19
N THR A 140 4.29 9.89 -0.27
CA THR A 140 5.16 9.72 0.89
C THR A 140 6.13 10.88 1.00
N ARG A 141 6.26 11.48 2.18
CA ARG A 141 7.20 12.58 2.45
C ARG A 141 7.80 12.43 3.84
N ALA A 142 9.13 12.55 3.92
CA ALA A 142 9.86 12.57 5.18
C ALA A 142 10.59 13.90 5.42
N SER A 143 10.18 14.92 4.68
CA SER A 143 10.64 16.29 4.80
C SER A 143 9.50 17.22 4.40
N ARG A 144 9.54 18.45 4.90
CA ARG A 144 8.53 19.45 4.57
C ARG A 144 8.48 19.72 3.06
N ASP A 145 7.28 19.71 2.51
CA ASP A 145 7.01 20.05 1.12
C ASP A 145 5.61 20.65 0.99
N ASN A 146 5.51 21.99 0.91
CA ASN A 146 4.23 22.67 0.81
C ASN A 146 3.54 22.43 -0.55
N ARG A 147 4.27 21.90 -1.55
CA ARG A 147 3.73 21.64 -2.89
C ARG A 147 3.06 20.29 -3.00
N VAL A 148 3.17 19.44 -1.98
CA VAL A 148 2.64 18.06 -1.99
C VAL A 148 1.14 18.02 -2.32
N GLY A 149 0.37 19.02 -1.86
CA GLY A 149 -1.06 19.14 -2.15
C GLY A 149 -1.34 19.38 -3.65
N GLU A 150 -0.70 20.40 -4.24
CA GLU A 150 -0.82 20.69 -5.67
C GLU A 150 -0.33 19.52 -6.54
N GLU A 151 0.78 18.90 -6.16
CA GLU A 151 1.32 17.72 -6.84
C GLU A 151 0.34 16.55 -6.81
N ALA A 152 -0.32 16.31 -5.67
CA ALA A 152 -1.32 15.26 -5.51
C ALA A 152 -2.57 15.55 -6.36
N CYS A 153 -3.11 16.77 -6.34
CA CYS A 153 -4.22 17.16 -7.23
C CYS A 153 -3.88 16.88 -8.69
N ASN A 154 -2.75 17.40 -9.18
CA ASN A 154 -2.33 17.25 -10.56
C ASN A 154 -2.08 15.79 -10.95
N SER A 155 -1.56 14.98 -10.04
CA SER A 155 -1.33 13.55 -10.28
C SER A 155 -2.65 12.78 -10.32
N LEU A 156 -3.57 13.09 -9.41
CA LEU A 156 -4.88 12.46 -9.33
C LEU A 156 -5.71 12.71 -10.60
N GLU A 157 -5.73 13.93 -11.15
CA GLU A 157 -6.45 14.18 -12.41
C GLU A 157 -5.89 13.35 -13.57
N LYS A 158 -4.56 13.26 -13.69
CA LYS A 158 -3.92 12.42 -14.72
C LYS A 158 -4.27 10.94 -14.57
N VAL A 159 -4.41 10.46 -13.33
CA VAL A 159 -4.83 9.08 -13.05
C VAL A 159 -6.29 8.88 -13.44
N LEU A 160 -7.16 9.83 -13.11
CA LEU A 160 -8.59 9.77 -13.42
C LEU A 160 -8.84 9.77 -14.93
N ASP A 161 -8.10 10.60 -15.68
CA ASP A 161 -8.13 10.62 -17.15
C ASP A 161 -7.76 9.25 -17.77
N ARG A 162 -6.98 8.44 -17.04
CA ARG A 162 -6.49 7.11 -17.47
C ARG A 162 -7.06 5.98 -16.61
N LEU A 163 -8.20 6.21 -15.96
CA LEU A 163 -8.79 5.23 -15.05
C LEU A 163 -9.14 3.91 -15.76
N ASP A 164 -9.67 3.98 -16.99
CA ASP A 164 -10.02 2.80 -17.77
C ASP A 164 -8.80 1.94 -18.12
N GLU A 165 -7.66 2.56 -18.43
CA GLU A 165 -6.42 1.84 -18.65
C GLU A 165 -5.97 1.10 -17.39
N SER A 166 -6.10 1.74 -16.22
CA SER A 166 -5.78 1.14 -14.93
C SER A 166 -6.73 -0.02 -14.60
N ILE A 167 -8.04 0.13 -14.82
CA ILE A 167 -9.01 -0.95 -14.62
C ILE A 167 -8.75 -2.12 -15.59
N HIS A 168 -8.39 -1.82 -16.84
CA HIS A 168 -8.03 -2.84 -17.83
C HIS A 168 -6.79 -3.63 -17.42
N PHE A 169 -5.74 -2.94 -16.93
CA PHE A 169 -4.55 -3.60 -16.38
C PHE A 169 -4.94 -4.58 -15.26
N LEU A 170 -5.79 -4.15 -14.32
CA LEU A 170 -6.25 -5.02 -13.24
C LEU A 170 -7.06 -6.21 -13.75
N MET A 171 -7.93 -6.01 -14.73
CA MET A 171 -8.72 -7.07 -15.35
C MET A 171 -7.81 -8.12 -15.99
N ALA A 172 -6.79 -7.70 -16.74
CA ALA A 172 -5.80 -8.60 -17.35
C ALA A 172 -5.06 -9.40 -16.27
N ARG A 173 -4.55 -8.75 -15.22
CA ARG A 173 -3.87 -9.44 -14.11
C ARG A 173 -4.80 -10.39 -13.34
N CYS A 174 -6.09 -10.08 -13.23
CA CYS A 174 -7.07 -11.00 -12.64
C CYS A 174 -7.29 -12.23 -13.52
N ASN A 175 -7.38 -12.06 -14.85
CA ASN A 175 -7.50 -13.17 -15.80
C ASN A 175 -6.28 -14.09 -15.75
N ASP A 176 -5.06 -13.53 -15.78
CA ASP A 176 -3.80 -14.29 -15.69
C ASP A 176 -3.74 -15.16 -14.43
N ARG A 177 -4.40 -14.73 -13.35
CA ARG A 177 -4.45 -15.43 -12.05
C ARG A 177 -5.68 -16.33 -11.90
N GLY A 178 -6.47 -16.53 -12.96
CA GLY A 178 -7.70 -17.34 -12.92
C GLY A 178 -8.82 -16.74 -12.08
N GLN A 179 -8.76 -15.45 -11.73
CA GLN A 179 -9.76 -14.75 -10.91
C GLN A 179 -10.94 -14.29 -11.75
N VAL A 180 -11.62 -15.24 -12.41
CA VAL A 180 -12.65 -14.99 -13.43
C VAL A 180 -13.78 -14.09 -12.92
N PHE A 181 -14.22 -14.27 -11.67
CA PHE A 181 -15.28 -13.44 -11.09
C PHE A 181 -14.86 -11.96 -11.01
N LEU A 182 -13.65 -11.67 -10.52
CA LEU A 182 -13.15 -10.30 -10.41
C LEU A 182 -12.91 -9.68 -11.78
N ALA A 183 -12.33 -10.44 -12.71
CA ALA A 183 -12.12 -9.97 -14.08
C ALA A 183 -13.44 -9.59 -14.77
N ARG A 184 -14.51 -10.39 -14.59
CA ARG A 184 -15.85 -10.05 -15.10
C ARG A 184 -16.42 -8.78 -14.49
N ARG A 185 -16.26 -8.58 -13.17
CA ARG A 185 -16.72 -7.36 -12.48
C ARG A 185 -15.97 -6.13 -12.99
N LEU A 186 -14.65 -6.21 -13.16
CA LEU A 186 -13.84 -5.13 -13.74
C LEU A 186 -14.24 -4.85 -15.20
N GLY A 187 -14.46 -5.90 -16.00
CA GLY A 187 -14.93 -5.76 -17.38
C GLY A 187 -16.31 -5.11 -17.51
N ALA A 188 -17.19 -5.29 -16.53
CA ALA A 188 -18.48 -4.57 -16.49
C ALA A 188 -18.28 -3.07 -16.28
N LEU A 189 -17.34 -2.65 -15.41
CA LEU A 189 -17.03 -1.23 -15.17
C LEU A 189 -16.39 -0.53 -16.38
N LEU A 190 -15.74 -1.28 -17.27
CA LEU A 190 -15.19 -0.77 -18.53
C LEU A 190 -16.25 -0.67 -19.63
N ARG A 191 -17.25 -1.55 -19.61
CA ARG A 191 -18.31 -1.58 -20.63
C ARG A 191 -19.27 -0.40 -20.48
N ASP A 192 -19.54 0.00 -19.24
CA ASP A 192 -20.41 1.12 -18.94
C ASP A 192 -19.79 2.01 -17.85
N PRO A 193 -18.86 2.92 -18.23
CA PRO A 193 -18.23 3.83 -17.27
C PRO A 193 -19.21 4.77 -16.56
N GLY A 194 -20.43 4.97 -17.08
CA GLY A 194 -21.46 5.79 -16.44
C GLY A 194 -22.13 5.10 -15.25
N GLN A 195 -21.99 3.78 -15.14
CA GLN A 195 -22.57 2.96 -14.06
C GLN A 195 -21.59 2.68 -12.92
N ARG A 196 -20.54 3.49 -12.75
CA ARG A 196 -19.63 3.42 -11.60
C ARG A 196 -19.53 4.76 -10.90
N GLN A 197 -19.51 4.72 -9.58
CA GLN A 197 -19.19 5.89 -8.77
C GLN A 197 -17.67 5.97 -8.61
N VAL A 198 -17.06 7.08 -9.02
CA VAL A 198 -15.62 7.31 -8.82
C VAL A 198 -15.44 8.18 -7.58
N GLU A 199 -14.72 7.67 -6.59
CA GLU A 199 -14.36 8.39 -5.37
C GLU A 199 -12.91 8.86 -5.48
N ARG A 200 -12.69 10.15 -5.19
CA ARG A 200 -11.39 10.81 -5.24
C ARG A 200 -10.75 10.71 -3.87
N HIS A 201 -9.57 10.07 -3.76
CA HIS A 201 -8.86 9.96 -2.50
C HIS A 201 -7.43 10.45 -2.64
N MET A 202 -6.92 11.08 -1.60
CA MET A 202 -5.50 11.39 -1.44
C MET A 202 -5.02 10.77 -0.13
N LEU A 203 -3.89 10.07 -0.18
CA LEU A 203 -3.29 9.47 0.99
C LEU A 203 -1.86 9.94 1.17
N PHE A 204 -1.61 10.71 2.23
CA PHE A 204 -0.30 11.26 2.54
C PHE A 204 0.31 10.47 3.69
N VAL A 205 1.39 9.75 3.42
CA VAL A 205 2.22 9.14 4.48
C VAL A 205 3.34 10.12 4.77
N HIS A 206 3.28 10.76 5.93
CA HIS A 206 4.17 11.86 6.27
C HIS A 206 4.93 11.59 7.56
N ASP A 207 6.19 12.01 7.59
CA ASP A 207 6.92 12.08 8.84
C ASP A 207 6.24 13.07 9.81
N ALA A 208 5.96 12.62 11.03
CA ALA A 208 5.19 13.37 12.01
C ALA A 208 5.87 14.70 12.40
N GLY A 209 7.20 14.71 12.52
CA GLY A 209 7.97 15.89 12.93
C GLY A 209 8.05 16.98 11.86
N SER A 210 7.81 16.64 10.60
CA SER A 210 7.88 17.58 9.47
C SER A 210 6.52 17.96 8.88
N TRP A 211 5.43 17.34 9.33
CA TRP A 211 4.07 17.67 8.88
C TRP A 211 3.63 19.07 9.34
N LYS A 212 2.83 19.75 8.51
CA LYS A 212 2.17 21.01 8.84
C LYS A 212 0.74 21.01 8.32
N ASP A 213 -0.18 21.46 9.16
CA ASP A 213 -1.61 21.48 8.82
C ASP A 213 -1.98 22.56 7.79
N ASP A 214 -1.07 23.52 7.50
CA ASP A 214 -1.21 24.48 6.40
C ASP A 214 -1.33 23.81 5.03
N ILE A 215 -0.78 22.60 4.86
CA ILE A 215 -0.96 21.75 3.67
C ILE A 215 -2.44 21.42 3.45
N VAL A 216 -3.19 21.15 4.52
CA VAL A 216 -4.63 20.81 4.44
C VAL A 216 -5.43 22.04 4.04
N ALA A 217 -5.13 23.20 4.63
CA ALA A 217 -5.79 24.46 4.28
C ALA A 217 -5.52 24.84 2.80
N GLY A 218 -4.27 24.72 2.35
CA GLY A 218 -3.91 24.94 0.95
C GLY A 218 -4.62 23.98 0.00
N LEU A 219 -4.73 22.70 0.38
CA LEU A 219 -5.46 21.71 -0.41
C LEU A 219 -6.97 22.01 -0.49
N GLY A 220 -7.58 22.37 0.64
CA GLY A 220 -9.01 22.74 0.70
C GLY A 220 -9.37 23.90 -0.24
N ALA A 221 -8.44 24.84 -0.44
CA ALA A 221 -8.63 25.97 -1.35
C ALA A 221 -8.56 25.61 -2.84
N ILE A 222 -7.90 24.52 -3.22
CA ILE A 222 -7.69 24.13 -4.63
C ILE A 222 -8.55 22.95 -5.09
N VAL A 223 -9.10 22.17 -4.16
CA VAL A 223 -9.95 21.02 -4.48
C VAL A 223 -11.31 21.51 -5.00
N THR A 224 -11.66 21.07 -6.21
CA THR A 224 -12.90 21.49 -6.91
C THR A 224 -13.99 20.42 -6.92
N GLN A 225 -13.69 19.21 -6.45
CA GLN A 225 -14.60 18.07 -6.38
C GLN A 225 -14.46 17.36 -5.04
N ARG A 226 -15.52 16.72 -4.56
CA ARG A 226 -15.49 15.98 -3.29
C ARG A 226 -14.31 15.00 -3.27
N THR A 227 -13.39 15.23 -2.35
CA THR A 227 -12.14 14.49 -2.25
C THR A 227 -11.88 14.15 -0.79
N GLU A 228 -11.55 12.89 -0.53
CA GLU A 228 -11.18 12.42 0.79
C GLU A 228 -9.65 12.47 0.97
N LEU A 229 -9.17 13.24 1.93
CA LEU A 229 -7.77 13.26 2.35
C LEU A 229 -7.58 12.42 3.59
N THR A 230 -6.69 11.43 3.52
CA THR A 230 -6.16 10.72 4.69
C THR A 230 -4.70 11.05 4.88
N VAL A 231 -4.35 11.64 6.01
CA VAL A 231 -2.96 11.84 6.42
C VAL A 231 -2.60 10.75 7.42
N VAL A 232 -1.49 10.07 7.18
CA VAL A 232 -0.88 9.09 8.07
C VAL A 232 0.43 9.69 8.58
N LYS A 233 0.45 10.12 9.83
CA LYS A 233 1.66 10.62 10.51
C LYS A 233 2.40 9.45 11.15
N ILE A 234 3.68 9.32 10.79
CA ILE A 234 4.59 8.30 11.33
C ILE A 234 5.83 9.02 11.84
N HIS A 235 6.19 8.86 13.12
CA HIS A 235 7.46 9.38 13.66
C HIS A 235 8.65 8.66 13.04
N GLU A 236 9.74 9.40 12.80
CA GLU A 236 11.01 8.87 12.26
C GLU A 236 10.80 8.00 11.01
N LEU A 237 9.99 8.51 10.06
CA LEU A 237 9.48 7.72 8.95
C LEU A 237 10.60 7.08 8.12
N LYS A 238 11.78 7.71 7.99
CA LYS A 238 12.89 7.16 7.19
C LYS A 238 13.50 5.92 7.83
N GLU A 239 13.78 6.04 9.11
CA GLU A 239 14.38 5.00 9.94
C GLU A 239 13.40 3.83 10.08
N PHE A 240 12.12 4.14 10.31
CA PHE A 240 11.05 3.14 10.40
C PHE A 240 10.87 2.36 9.09
N VAL A 241 10.81 3.03 7.94
CA VAL A 241 10.73 2.36 6.63
C VAL A 241 11.95 1.46 6.41
N GLY A 242 13.14 1.90 6.79
CA GLY A 242 14.36 1.07 6.74
C GLY A 242 14.18 -0.26 7.47
N ARG A 243 13.79 -0.20 8.75
CA ARG A 243 13.58 -1.40 9.59
C ARG A 243 12.53 -2.35 9.03
N VAL A 244 11.43 -1.81 8.49
CA VAL A 244 10.37 -2.64 7.87
C VAL A 244 10.88 -3.41 6.65
N TYR A 245 11.71 -2.78 5.81
CA TYR A 245 12.33 -3.50 4.68
C TYR A 245 13.36 -4.52 5.14
N ASP A 246 14.16 -4.21 6.17
CA ASP A 246 15.13 -5.15 6.74
C ASP A 246 14.43 -6.40 7.32
N ALA A 247 13.26 -6.21 7.95
CA ALA A 247 12.41 -7.31 8.41
C ALA A 247 11.82 -8.12 7.23
N ALA A 248 11.39 -7.45 6.14
CA ALA A 248 10.89 -8.14 4.95
C ALA A 248 11.96 -9.03 4.29
N GLU A 249 13.22 -8.59 4.30
CA GLU A 249 14.35 -9.33 3.75
C GLU A 249 14.72 -10.56 4.57
N THR A 250 14.49 -10.52 5.89
CA THR A 250 14.92 -11.57 6.83
C THR A 250 13.79 -12.51 7.29
N ALA A 251 12.53 -12.15 7.04
CA ALA A 251 11.35 -12.96 7.34
C ALA A 251 11.36 -14.40 6.80
N PRO A 252 11.97 -14.74 5.63
CA PRO A 252 12.11 -16.13 5.21
C PRO A 252 12.92 -17.02 6.19
N GLY A 253 13.73 -16.42 7.08
CA GLY A 253 14.58 -17.15 8.02
C GLY A 253 13.99 -17.39 9.41
N THR A 254 12.89 -16.72 9.78
CA THR A 254 12.33 -16.82 11.14
C THR A 254 11.32 -17.95 11.32
N THR A 255 10.86 -18.58 10.22
CA THR A 255 9.84 -19.64 10.26
C THR A 255 10.37 -21.03 10.63
N THR A 256 11.69 -21.22 10.77
CA THR A 256 12.32 -22.53 11.04
C THR A 256 12.59 -22.82 12.52
N SER A 257 12.33 -21.89 13.46
CA SER A 257 12.66 -22.10 14.89
C SER A 257 11.52 -22.60 15.78
N SER A 258 10.25 -22.59 15.34
CA SER A 258 9.11 -22.97 16.19
C SER A 258 8.69 -24.45 16.12
N GLY A 259 9.46 -25.31 15.43
CA GLY A 259 9.06 -26.67 15.07
C GLY A 259 9.95 -27.82 15.56
N LYS A 260 10.67 -27.70 16.69
CA LYS A 260 11.36 -28.85 17.32
C LYS A 260 11.16 -28.88 18.84
N GLY A 261 9.91 -29.11 19.26
CA GLY A 261 9.53 -29.41 20.64
C GLY A 261 9.06 -30.86 20.81
N SER A 262 9.93 -31.69 21.42
CA SER A 262 9.67 -32.98 22.09
C SER A 262 8.81 -34.05 21.39
N ARG A 263 9.47 -35.07 20.84
CA ARG A 263 9.03 -36.46 21.07
C ARG A 263 10.09 -37.15 21.92
N LYS A 264 9.82 -37.26 23.22
CA LYS A 264 10.53 -38.21 24.09
C LYS A 264 10.17 -39.62 23.60
N ALA A 265 11.18 -40.37 23.20
CA ALA A 265 11.08 -41.81 23.05
C ALA A 265 10.91 -42.42 24.45
N GLY A 266 9.76 -43.04 24.69
CA GLY A 266 9.58 -44.01 25.76
C GLY A 266 9.85 -45.40 25.20
N ALA A 267 10.97 -46.00 25.58
CA ALA A 267 11.26 -47.41 25.40
C ALA A 267 11.91 -47.91 26.70
N ALA A 268 11.11 -48.62 27.49
CA ALA A 268 11.43 -49.69 28.44
C ALA A 268 10.27 -49.79 29.45
#